data_AF-A0A2S6UCV7-F1
#
_entry.id   AF-A0A2S6UCV7-F1
#
_cell.length_a   1.000
_cell.length_b   1.000
_cell.length_c   1.000
_cell.angle_alpha   90.00
_cell.angle_beta   90.00
_cell.angle_gamma   90.00
#
_symmetry.space_group_name_H-M   'P 1'
#
loop_
_entity.id
_entity.type
_entity.pdbx_description
1 polymer ?
#
loop_
_entity_poly.entity_id
_entity_poly.type
_entity_poly.pdbx_seq_one_letter_code
_entity_poly.pdbx_strand_id
1 'polypeptide(L)'
;MAFGLFLPGIFPHNFTIVAAGLCVGGTFMIITMTGMKEAHRIAPPHDVMRHIAVMTASFATGQMIGPVFASVVHDLTQGFAVSLIVASAMLILSAITLVGGVSRNEAVQP
;
A
#
# COMPACT_ATOMS: atom_id res chain seq x y z
N MET A 1 -1.31 -2.92 7.56
CA MET A 1 -0.05 -2.46 6.92
C MET A 1 0.67 -1.36 7.73
N ALA A 2 0.12 -0.15 7.88
CA ALA A 2 0.83 1.00 8.47
C ALA A 2 1.44 0.75 9.86
N PHE A 3 0.64 0.23 10.81
CA PHE A 3 1.12 -0.14 12.15
C PHE A 3 2.30 -1.14 12.11
N GLY A 4 2.26 -2.10 11.17
CA GLY A 4 3.33 -3.07 10.98
C GLY A 4 4.65 -2.44 10.55
N LEU A 5 4.63 -1.37 9.74
CA LEU A 5 5.84 -0.67 9.32
C LEU A 5 6.40 0.25 10.41
N PHE A 6 5.53 0.78 11.27
CA PHE A 6 5.92 1.70 12.34
C PHE A 6 6.77 1.02 13.42
N LEU A 7 6.42 -0.20 13.82
CA LEU A 7 7.08 -0.97 14.89
C LEU A 7 8.61 -1.14 14.69
N PRO A 8 9.10 -1.76 13.60
CA PRO A 8 10.53 -1.95 13.38
C PRO A 8 11.27 -0.63 13.12
N GLY A 9 10.56 0.45 12.75
CA GLY A 9 11.14 1.78 12.59
C GLY A 9 11.57 2.42 13.90
N ILE A 10 10.98 2.02 15.03
CA ILE A 10 11.34 2.53 16.37
C ILE A 10 12.16 1.50 17.15
N PHE A 11 11.77 0.23 17.09
CA PHE A 11 12.41 -0.87 17.82
C PHE A 11 12.86 -1.95 16.85
N PRO A 12 14.09 -1.89 16.31
CA PRO A 12 14.59 -2.89 15.36
C PRO A 12 14.91 -4.21 16.09
N HIS A 13 13.90 -5.05 16.26
CA HIS A 13 14.01 -6.37 16.89
C HIS A 13 13.44 -7.45 15.96
N ASN A 14 13.99 -8.68 16.00
CA ASN A 14 13.56 -9.78 15.13
C ASN A 14 12.04 -10.03 15.18
N PHE A 15 11.45 -10.01 16.38
CA PHE A 15 9.99 -10.10 16.56
C PHE A 15 9.19 -9.00 15.86
N THR A 16 9.68 -7.75 15.85
CA THR A 16 8.98 -6.63 15.21
C THR A 16 8.98 -6.75 13.70
N ILE A 17 10.04 -7.31 13.11
CA ILE A 17 10.13 -7.58 11.67
C ILE A 17 9.16 -8.68 11.27
N VAL A 18 9.04 -9.75 12.07
CA VAL A 18 8.07 -10.82 11.82
C VAL A 18 6.64 -10.28 11.92
N ALA A 19 6.33 -9.51 12.97
CA ALA A 19 5.03 -8.88 13.13
C ALA A 19 4.73 -7.92 11.97
N ALA A 20 5.72 -7.13 11.55
CA ALA A 20 5.63 -6.27 10.37
C ALA A 20 5.30 -7.09 9.11
N GLY A 21 6.03 -8.18 8.86
CA GLY A 21 5.81 -9.07 7.72
C GLY A 21 4.40 -9.65 7.69
N LEU A 22 3.87 -10.10 8.83
CA LEU A 22 2.49 -10.61 8.93
C LEU A 22 1.46 -9.50 8.68
N CYS A 23 1.61 -8.36 9.37
CA CYS A 23 0.69 -7.24 9.24
C CYS A 23 0.70 -6.63 7.83
N VAL A 24 1.87 -6.54 7.21
CA VAL A 24 2.04 -5.98 5.86
C VAL A 24 1.55 -6.99 4.83
N GLY A 25 2.08 -8.22 4.84
CA GLY A 25 1.76 -9.25 3.86
C GLY A 25 0.27 -9.62 3.85
N GLY A 26 -0.33 -9.86 5.02
CA GLY A 26 -1.74 -10.23 5.11
C GLY A 26 -2.68 -9.14 4.60
N THR A 27 -2.45 -7.88 5.01
CA THR A 27 -3.29 -6.76 4.56
C THR A 27 -3.07 -6.43 3.09
N PHE A 28 -1.82 -6.49 2.60
CA PHE A 28 -1.49 -6.27 1.19
C PHE A 28 -2.18 -7.31 0.28
N MET A 29 -2.16 -8.59 0.67
CA MET A 29 -2.85 -9.65 -0.05
C MET A 29 -4.36 -9.40 -0.15
N ILE A 30 -5.02 -9.09 0.97
CA ILE A 30 -6.47 -8.84 1.00
C ILE A 30 -6.85 -7.64 0.15
N ILE A 31 -6.12 -6.51 0.27
CA ILE A 31 -6.39 -5.30 -0.50
C ILE A 31 -6.23 -5.57 -2.00
N THR A 32 -5.16 -6.25 -2.39
CA THR A 32 -4.90 -6.58 -3.80
C THR A 32 -5.99 -7.48 -4.36
N MET A 33 -6.38 -8.53 -3.63
CA MET A 33 -7.43 -9.44 -4.09
C MET A 33 -8.78 -8.75 -4.23
N THR A 34 -9.18 -7.94 -3.24
CA THR A 34 -10.42 -7.16 -3.31
C THR A 34 -10.39 -6.16 -4.47
N GLY A 35 -9.27 -5.44 -4.66
CA GLY A 35 -9.11 -4.51 -5.77
C GLY A 35 -9.23 -5.19 -7.13
N MET A 36 -8.61 -6.36 -7.30
CA MET A 36 -8.70 -7.15 -8.53
C MET A 36 -10.14 -7.64 -8.78
N LYS A 37 -10.85 -8.07 -7.73
CA LYS A 37 -12.26 -8.50 -7.83
C LYS A 37 -13.16 -7.34 -8.22
N GLU A 38 -13.00 -6.17 -7.62
CA GLU A 38 -13.78 -4.98 -7.98
C GLU A 38 -13.45 -4.47 -9.39
N ALA A 39 -12.18 -4.46 -9.78
CA ALA A 39 -11.79 -4.10 -11.15
C ALA A 39 -12.41 -5.04 -12.19
N HIS A 40 -12.44 -6.34 -11.91
CA HIS A 40 -13.13 -7.30 -12.76
C HIS A 40 -14.65 -7.11 -12.77
N ARG A 41 -15.24 -6.67 -11.65
CA ARG A 41 -16.69 -6.42 -11.53
C ARG A 41 -17.14 -5.18 -12.32
N ILE A 42 -16.33 -4.12 -12.34
CA ILE A 42 -16.66 -2.86 -13.02
C ILE A 42 -16.24 -2.83 -14.49
N ALA A 43 -15.28 -3.66 -14.89
CA ALA A 43 -14.76 -3.66 -16.26
C ALA A 43 -15.79 -4.22 -17.26
N PRO A 44 -15.93 -3.60 -18.45
CA PRO A 44 -16.71 -4.19 -19.54
C PRO A 44 -16.16 -5.58 -19.92
N PRO A 45 -17.01 -6.56 -20.30
CA PRO A 45 -16.57 -7.94 -20.56
C PRO A 45 -15.46 -8.08 -21.60
N HIS A 46 -15.39 -7.16 -22.59
CA HIS A 46 -14.37 -7.16 -23.63
C HIS A 46 -13.03 -6.53 -23.20
N ASP A 47 -13.02 -5.76 -22.10
CA ASP A 47 -11.88 -4.93 -21.67
C ASP A 47 -11.28 -5.36 -20.32
N VAL A 48 -11.76 -6.46 -19.73
CA VAL A 48 -11.31 -6.96 -18.42
C VAL A 48 -9.79 -7.16 -18.37
N MET A 49 -9.22 -7.77 -19.41
CA MET A 49 -7.77 -8.04 -19.47
C MET A 49 -6.94 -6.74 -19.50
N ARG A 50 -7.45 -5.70 -20.16
CA ARG A 50 -6.78 -4.40 -20.20
C ARG A 50 -6.78 -3.73 -18.83
N HIS A 51 -7.88 -3.81 -18.09
CA HIS A 51 -7.97 -3.26 -16.72
C HIS A 51 -7.02 -3.99 -15.77
N ILE A 52 -6.98 -5.32 -15.85
CA ILE A 52 -6.03 -6.14 -15.08
C ILE A 52 -4.58 -5.76 -15.43
N ALA A 53 -4.25 -5.62 -16.71
CA ALA A 53 -2.90 -5.24 -17.15
C ALA A 53 -2.48 -3.87 -16.60
N VAL A 54 -3.38 -2.88 -16.60
CA VAL A 54 -3.10 -1.56 -16.01
C VAL A 54 -2.88 -1.64 -14.50
N MET A 55 -3.66 -2.45 -13.78
CA MET A 55 -3.44 -2.67 -12.35
C MET A 55 -2.10 -3.35 -12.06
N THR A 56 -1.74 -4.37 -12.85
CA THR A 56 -0.46 -5.05 -12.73
C THR A 56 0.70 -4.12 -13.05
N ALA A 57 0.61 -3.31 -14.10
CA ALA A 57 1.61 -2.31 -14.45
C ALA A 57 1.78 -1.25 -13.35
N SER A 58 0.66 -0.79 -12.76
CA SER A 58 0.68 0.13 -11.62
C SER A 58 1.36 -0.50 -10.40
N PHE A 59 1.08 -1.77 -10.11
CA PHE A 59 1.74 -2.49 -9.04
C PHE A 59 3.25 -2.65 -9.28
N ALA A 60 3.64 -3.07 -10.49
CA ALA A 60 5.04 -3.22 -10.88
C ALA A 60 5.81 -1.89 -10.78
N THR A 61 5.17 -0.78 -11.16
CA THR A 61 5.73 0.56 -11.01
C THR A 61 6.02 0.88 -9.54
N GLY A 62 5.08 0.58 -8.63
CA GLY A 62 5.30 0.71 -7.19
C GLY A 62 6.45 -0.15 -6.66
N GLN A 63 6.58 -1.38 -7.18
CA GLN A 63 7.68 -2.29 -6.82
C GLN A 63 9.06 -1.81 -7.31
N MET A 64 9.13 -0.99 -8.36
CA MET A 64 10.38 -0.33 -8.78
C MET A 64 10.67 0.92 -7.95
N ILE A 65 9.66 1.78 -7.73
CA ILE A 65 9.82 3.03 -7.00
C ILE A 65 10.19 2.78 -5.52
N GLY A 66 9.57 1.78 -4.89
CA GLY A 66 9.75 1.49 -3.46
C GLY A 66 11.21 1.27 -3.04
N PRO A 67 11.94 0.30 -3.63
CA PRO A 67 13.35 0.05 -3.34
C PRO A 67 14.25 1.24 -3.68
N VAL A 68 14.00 1.94 -4.80
CA VAL A 68 14.79 3.12 -5.20
C VAL A 68 14.62 4.23 -4.15
N PHE A 69 13.39 4.54 -3.75
CA PHE A 69 13.10 5.50 -2.70
C PHE A 69 13.75 5.09 -1.37
N ALA A 70 13.58 3.83 -0.96
CA ALA A 70 14.14 3.35 0.30
C ALA A 70 15.68 3.40 0.31
N SER A 71 16.32 3.13 -0.82
CA SER A 71 17.78 3.23 -0.99
C SER A 71 18.26 4.67 -0.90
N VAL A 72 17.64 5.60 -1.62
CA VAL A 72 18.01 7.03 -1.57
C VAL A 72 17.88 7.60 -0.16
N VAL A 73 16.78 7.27 0.53
CA VAL A 73 16.60 7.71 1.92
C VAL A 73 17.63 7.05 2.83
N HIS A 74 17.90 5.75 2.66
CA HIS A 74 18.93 5.04 3.43
C HIS A 74 20.30 5.67 3.26
N ASP A 75 20.69 6.09 2.06
CA ASP A 75 21.98 6.75 1.82
C ASP A 75 22.11 8.07 2.58
N LEU A 76 21.00 8.82 2.74
CA LEU A 76 20.96 10.07 3.47
C LEU A 76 20.89 9.88 4.99
N THR A 77 20.16 8.87 5.46
CA THR A 77 19.85 8.67 6.90
C THR A 77 20.62 7.55 7.55
N GLN A 78 21.43 6.80 6.79
CA GLN A 78 22.22 5.65 7.21
C GLN A 78 21.38 4.52 7.85
N GLY A 79 20.11 4.38 7.44
CA GLY A 79 19.21 3.37 7.96
C GLY A 79 17.80 3.43 7.37
N PHE A 80 17.02 2.35 7.56
CA PHE A 80 15.67 2.21 6.98
C PHE A 80 14.54 2.76 7.84
N ALA A 81 14.82 3.18 9.08
CA ALA A 81 13.80 3.66 10.03
C ALA A 81 12.99 4.82 9.44
N VAL A 82 13.67 5.80 8.82
CA VAL A 82 13.01 6.96 8.19
C VAL A 82 12.13 6.52 7.02
N SER A 83 12.63 5.64 6.15
CA SER A 83 11.84 5.08 5.04
C SER A 83 10.57 4.38 5.53
N LEU A 84 10.65 3.60 6.62
CA LEU A 84 9.51 2.89 7.21
C LEU A 84 8.48 3.84 7.83
N ILE A 85 8.93 4.88 8.53
CA ILE A 85 8.05 5.90 9.14
C ILE A 85 7.33 6.68 8.04
N VAL A 86 8.05 7.12 7.01
CA VAL A 86 7.45 7.83 5.86
C VAL A 86 6.43 6.94 5.14
N ALA A 87 6.77 5.67 4.89
CA ALA A 87 5.84 4.72 4.28
C ALA A 87 4.58 4.52 5.15
N SER A 88 4.73 4.42 6.47
CA SER A 88 3.60 4.33 7.41
C SER A 88 2.70 5.58 7.34
N ALA A 89 3.29 6.78 7.32
CA ALA A 89 2.56 8.04 7.19
C ALA A 89 1.79 8.13 5.86
N MET A 90 2.41 7.73 4.74
CA MET A 90 1.75 7.69 3.43
C MET A 90 0.56 6.73 3.41
N LEU A 91 0.66 5.56 4.07
CA LEU A 91 -0.45 4.62 4.17
C LEU A 91 -1.60 5.16 5.03
N ILE A 92 -1.30 5.87 6.12
CA ILE A 92 -2.31 6.53 6.94
C ILE A 92 -3.03 7.61 6.13
N LEU A 93 -2.28 8.44 5.40
CA LEU A 93 -2.86 9.45 4.52
C LEU A 93 -3.76 8.81 3.46
N SER A 94 -3.31 7.74 2.81
CA SER A 94 -4.11 6.98 1.85
C SER A 94 -5.41 6.46 2.48
N ALA A 95 -5.35 5.87 3.67
CA ALA A 95 -6.53 5.40 4.39
C ALA A 95 -7.52 6.54 4.70
N ILE A 96 -7.03 7.69 5.16
CA ILE A 96 -7.87 8.87 5.43
C ILE A 96 -8.56 9.34 4.14
N THR A 97 -7.82 9.45 3.02
CA THR A 97 -8.37 9.89 1.74
C THR A 97 -9.41 8.91 1.19
N LEU A 98 -9.21 7.61 1.37
CA LEU A 98 -10.14 6.58 0.92
C LEU A 98 -11.45 6.64 1.72
N VAL A 99 -11.37 6.70 3.05
CA VAL A 99 -12.55 6.80 3.92
C VAL A 99 -13.31 8.10 3.69
N GLY A 100 -12.61 9.24 3.61
CA GLY A 100 -13.23 10.53 3.32
C GLY A 100 -13.87 10.58 1.93
N GLY A 101 -13.29 9.90 0.93
CA GLY A 101 -13.86 9.76 -0.41
C GLY A 101 -15.17 8.97 -0.42
N VAL A 102 -15.26 7.89 0.37
CA VAL A 102 -16.48 7.08 0.53
C VAL A 102 -17.60 7.93 1.15
N SER A 103 -17.35 8.61 2.27
CA SER A 103 -18.37 9.44 2.93
C SER A 103 -18.89 10.56 2.04
N ARG A 104 -18.06 11.10 1.14
CA ARG A 104 -18.48 12.11 0.17
C ARG A 104 -19.35 11.53 -0.95
N ASN A 105 -19.11 10.28 -1.37
CA ASN A 105 -19.86 9.64 -2.44
C ASN A 105 -21.25 9.18 -1.98
N GLU A 106 -21.40 8.82 -0.70
CA GLU A 106 -22.69 8.51 -0.07
C GLU A 106 -23.57 9.76 0.11
N ALA A 107 -22.96 10.93 0.37
CA ALA A 107 -23.70 12.20 0.49
C ALA A 107 -24.22 12.76 -0.85
N VAL A 108 -23.78 12.20 -1.99
CA VAL A 108 -24.11 12.69 -3.35
C VAL A 108 -25.17 11.81 -4.04
N GLN A 109 -25.52 10.64 -3.49
CA GLN A 109 -26.59 9.78 -4.02
C GLN A 109 -27.93 10.08 -3.31
N PRO A 110 -28.92 10.72 -3.97
CA PRO A 110 -30.30 10.83 -3.46
C PRO A 110 -31.09 9.52 -3.62
#